data_AF-A0AAE4IZR9-F1
#
_entry.id   AF-A0AAE4IZR9-F1
#
_cell.length_a   1.000
_cell.length_b   1.000
_cell.length_c   1.000
_cell.angle_alpha   90.00
_cell.angle_beta   90.00
_cell.angle_gamma   90.00
#
_symmetry.space_group_name_H-M   'P 1'
#
loop_
_entity.id
_entity.type
_entity.pdbx_description
1 polymer ?
#
loop_
_entity_poly.entity_id
_entity_poly.type
_entity_poly.pdbx_seq_one_letter_code
_entity_poly.pdbx_strand_id
1 'polypeptide(L)'
;MKATITTVELSLAIVNKDLATFNVNGAISGVVHLPTSGPVTVVIDGGYVLGVFDCPACAVKHISLLSVKFAEAQNSCGMSYYDHKRQQLN
;
A
#
# COMPACT_ATOMS: atom_id res chain seq x y z
N MET A 1 -22.03 15.38 -11.68
CA MET A 1 -20.91 14.43 -11.71
C MET A 1 -21.37 13.11 -11.10
N LYS A 2 -21.11 11.97 -11.75
CA LYS A 2 -21.45 10.65 -11.20
C LYS A 2 -20.35 10.28 -10.21
N ALA A 3 -20.70 9.94 -8.97
CA ALA A 3 -19.73 9.47 -8.00
C ALA A 3 -19.19 8.10 -8.44
N THR A 4 -17.87 7.98 -8.54
CA THR A 4 -17.20 6.69 -8.75
C THR A 4 -16.91 6.10 -7.39
N ILE A 5 -17.41 4.89 -7.15
CA ILE A 5 -17.12 4.13 -5.94
C ILE A 5 -16.04 3.12 -6.29
N THR A 6 -14.91 3.18 -5.59
CA THR A 6 -13.82 2.23 -5.74
C THR A 6 -13.71 1.39 -4.48
N THR A 7 -13.85 0.08 -4.63
CA THR A 7 -13.66 -0.88 -3.54
C THR A 7 -12.19 -1.29 -3.49
N VAL A 8 -11.60 -1.27 -2.30
CA VAL A 8 -10.22 -1.72 -2.06
C VAL A 8 -10.28 -2.91 -1.12
N GLU A 9 -9.79 -4.06 -1.59
CA GLU A 9 -9.59 -5.24 -0.76
C GLU A 9 -8.19 -5.22 -0.17
N LEU A 10 -8.11 -4.95 1.13
CA LEU A 10 -6.88 -4.86 1.89
C LEU A 10 -6.82 -6.02 2.89
N SER A 11 -5.81 -6.86 2.75
CA SER A 11 -5.50 -7.94 3.68
C SER A 11 -4.39 -7.49 4.63
N LEU A 12 -4.55 -7.78 5.92
CA LEU A 12 -3.56 -7.53 6.98
C LEU A 12 -3.27 -8.84 7.70
N ALA A 13 -1.99 -9.13 7.91
CA ALA A 13 -1.55 -10.27 8.71
C ALA A 13 -0.50 -9.85 9.73
N ILE A 14 -0.73 -10.17 10.99
CA ILE A 14 0.20 -9.87 12.08
C ILE A 14 1.36 -10.86 12.01
N VAL A 15 2.59 -10.35 11.97
CA VAL A 15 3.81 -11.16 12.01
C VAL A 15 4.30 -11.30 13.45
N ASN A 16 4.32 -10.18 14.19
CA ASN A 16 4.70 -10.15 15.60
C ASN A 16 4.12 -8.90 16.27
N LYS A 17 4.52 -8.64 17.53
CA LYS A 17 4.01 -7.54 18.35
C LYS A 17 4.18 -6.14 17.76
N ASP A 18 5.19 -5.95 16.90
CA ASP A 18 5.49 -4.65 16.30
C ASP A 18 5.39 -4.67 14.78
N LEU A 19 4.98 -5.78 14.14
CA LEU A 19 5.04 -5.91 12.68
C LEU A 19 3.81 -6.62 12.12
N ALA A 20 3.23 -6.03 11.08
CA ALA A 20 2.21 -6.66 10.25
C ALA A 20 2.58 -6.53 8.77
N THR A 21 2.18 -7.50 7.96
CA THR A 21 2.23 -7.42 6.49
C THR A 21 0.88 -6.96 5.97
N PHE A 22 0.87 -6.22 4.86
CA PHE A 22 -0.35 -5.89 4.13
C PHE A 22 -0.24 -6.31 2.66
N ASN A 23 -1.38 -6.62 2.06
CA ASN A 23 -1.52 -6.87 0.64
C ASN A 23 -2.82 -6.24 0.13
N VAL A 24 -2.73 -5.51 -0.97
CA VAL A 24 -3.87 -4.91 -1.65
C VAL A 24 -4.03 -5.57 -3.02
N ASN A 25 -4.96 -6.52 -3.08
CA ASN A 25 -5.35 -7.25 -4.29
C ASN A 25 -4.15 -7.72 -5.16
N GLY A 26 -3.05 -8.16 -4.53
CA GLY A 26 -1.81 -8.58 -5.21
C GLY A 26 -1.01 -7.48 -5.92
N ALA A 27 -1.53 -6.25 -5.97
CA ALA A 27 -0.92 -5.13 -6.71
C ALA A 27 0.11 -4.37 -5.89
N ILE A 28 -0.16 -4.16 -4.60
CA ILE A 28 0.71 -3.47 -3.66
C ILE A 28 0.79 -4.30 -2.39
N SER A 29 2.00 -4.55 -1.93
CA SER A 29 2.26 -5.25 -0.67
C SER A 29 3.42 -4.61 0.07
N GLY A 30 3.51 -4.92 1.35
CA GLY A 30 4.57 -4.39 2.20
C GLY A 30 4.35 -4.71 3.66
N VAL A 31 5.03 -3.93 4.51
CA VAL A 31 5.00 -4.08 5.96
C VAL A 31 4.56 -2.78 6.64
N VAL A 32 3.87 -2.95 7.76
CA VAL A 32 3.51 -1.92 8.71
C VAL A 32 4.27 -2.21 9.99
N HIS A 33 5.20 -1.33 10.35
CA HIS A 33 5.84 -1.30 11.65
C HIS A 33 4.94 -0.55 12.63
N LEU A 34 4.49 -1.25 13.67
CA LEU A 34 3.51 -0.86 14.68
C LEU A 34 4.17 -0.88 16.06
N PRO A 35 5.09 0.05 16.36
CA PRO A 35 5.78 0.02 17.65
C PRO A 35 4.79 0.26 18.80
N THR A 36 5.07 -0.34 19.96
CA THR A 36 4.25 -0.15 21.18
C THR A 36 4.15 1.32 21.60
N SER A 37 5.17 2.12 21.26
CA SER A 37 5.21 3.56 21.46
C SER A 37 5.94 4.21 20.29
N GLY A 38 5.43 5.35 19.81
CA GLY A 38 5.99 6.06 18.67
C GLY A 38 5.16 5.89 17.39
N PRO A 39 5.68 6.40 16.26
CA PRO A 39 4.90 6.47 15.04
C PRO A 39 4.90 5.15 14.27
N VAL A 40 3.80 4.91 13.57
CA VAL A 40 3.60 3.77 12.66
C VAL A 40 4.31 4.04 11.35
N THR A 41 5.17 3.13 10.89
CA THR A 41 5.88 3.29 9.60
C THR A 41 5.37 2.26 8.59
N VAL A 42 5.09 2.71 7.38
CA VAL A 42 4.68 1.81 6.28
C VAL A 42 5.78 1.75 5.23
N VAL A 43 6.21 0.54 4.89
CA VAL A 43 7.21 0.27 3.86
C VAL A 43 6.59 -0.65 2.81
N ILE A 44 6.69 -0.26 1.54
CA ILE A 44 6.22 -1.04 0.39
C ILE A 44 7.34 -1.97 -0.07
N ASP A 45 6.97 -3.14 -0.57
CA ASP A 45 7.91 -4.07 -1.21
C ASP A 45 8.76 -3.35 -2.26
N GLY A 46 10.08 -3.55 -2.18
CA GLY A 46 11.07 -2.73 -2.89
C GLY A 46 11.79 -1.72 -1.97
N GLY A 47 11.42 -1.65 -0.69
CA GLY A 47 12.14 -0.87 0.33
C GLY A 47 11.72 0.61 0.40
N TYR A 48 10.64 0.98 -0.28
CA TYR A 48 10.16 2.36 -0.30
C TYR A 48 9.30 2.67 0.92
N VAL A 49 9.69 3.70 1.67
CA VAL A 49 8.88 4.20 2.79
C VAL A 49 7.69 4.98 2.24
N LEU A 50 6.48 4.45 2.42
CA LEU A 50 5.24 5.16 2.05
C LEU A 50 5.02 6.38 2.95
N GLY A 51 5.31 6.23 4.23
CA GLY A 51 5.16 7.30 5.19
C GLY A 51 5.30 6.85 6.64
N VAL A 52 5.30 7.85 7.52
CA VAL A 52 5.31 7.73 8.96
C VAL A 52 4.03 8.39 9.47
N PHE A 53 3.28 7.67 10.30
CA PHE A 53 1.94 8.03 10.73
C PHE A 53 1.84 8.03 12.25
N ASP A 54 1.02 8.93 12.75
CA ASP A 54 0.64 9.08 14.15
C ASP A 54 -0.32 7.99 14.64
N CYS A 55 -1.02 7.30 13.73
CA CYS A 55 -1.95 6.24 14.11
C CYS A 55 -2.02 5.05 13.12
N PRO A 56 -2.32 3.81 13.58
CA PRO A 56 -2.48 2.65 12.67
C PRO A 56 -3.60 2.82 11.64
N ALA A 57 -4.74 3.43 12.04
CA ALA A 57 -5.84 3.70 11.12
C ALA A 57 -5.44 4.71 10.03
N CYS A 58 -4.57 5.66 10.37
CA CYS A 58 -4.01 6.66 9.47
C CYS A 58 -3.14 5.95 8.41
N ALA A 59 -2.28 5.03 8.84
CA ALA A 59 -1.48 4.19 7.94
C ALA A 59 -2.37 3.39 6.97
N VAL A 60 -3.40 2.70 7.46
CA VAL A 60 -4.34 1.93 6.61
C VAL A 60 -5.04 2.83 5.59
N LYS A 61 -5.50 4.01 5.99
CA LYS A 61 -6.12 4.98 5.08
C LYS A 61 -5.18 5.38 3.94
N HIS A 62 -3.90 5.61 4.25
CA HIS A 62 -2.90 5.96 3.25
C HIS A 62 -2.55 4.80 2.32
N ILE A 63 -2.51 3.57 2.82
CA ILE A 63 -2.36 2.36 1.99
C ILE A 63 -3.54 2.25 1.01
N SER A 64 -4.77 2.42 1.48
CA SER A 64 -5.96 2.39 0.62
C SER A 64 -5.94 3.50 -0.43
N LEU A 65 -5.55 4.72 -0.05
CA LEU A 65 -5.45 5.85 -0.98
C LEU A 65 -4.36 5.62 -2.04
N LEU A 66 -3.23 5.03 -1.65
CA LEU A 66 -2.19 4.62 -2.59
C LEU A 66 -2.75 3.65 -3.63
N SER A 67 -3.53 2.64 -3.21
CA SER A 67 -4.15 1.69 -4.13
C SER A 67 -5.08 2.35 -5.15
N VAL A 68 -5.85 3.35 -4.72
CA VAL A 68 -6.75 4.08 -5.64
C VAL A 68 -5.93 4.87 -6.65
N LYS A 69 -4.97 5.67 -6.20
CA LYS A 69 -4.08 6.45 -7.09
C LYS A 69 -3.33 5.56 -8.06
N PHE A 70 -2.94 4.39 -7.57
CA PHE A 70 -2.22 3.41 -8.34
C PHE A 70 -3.10 2.81 -9.45
N ALA A 71 -4.34 2.43 -9.14
CA ALA A 71 -5.30 1.97 -10.15
C ALA A 71 -5.66 3.07 -11.16
N GLU A 72 -5.85 4.31 -10.71
CA GLU A 72 -6.06 5.47 -11.58
C GLU A 72 -4.89 5.66 -12.55
N ALA A 73 -3.66 5.60 -12.04
CA ALA A 73 -2.46 5.74 -12.86
C ALA A 73 -2.33 4.62 -13.90
N GLN A 74 -2.63 3.36 -13.53
CA GLN A 74 -2.65 2.26 -14.51
C GLN A 74 -3.67 2.50 -15.62
N ASN A 75 -4.89 2.91 -15.26
CA ASN A 75 -5.95 3.19 -16.22
C ASN A 75 -5.60 4.36 -17.14
N SER A 76 -4.89 5.38 -16.63
CA SER A 76 -4.48 6.54 -17.44
C SER A 76 -3.26 6.27 -18.33
N CYS A 77 -2.31 5.44 -17.87
CA CYS A 77 -1.04 5.24 -18.55
C CYS A 77 -0.96 3.95 -19.38
N GLY A 78 -1.96 3.07 -19.29
CA GLY A 78 -2.02 1.83 -20.07
C GLY A 78 -0.97 0.77 -19.71
N MET A 79 -0.27 0.92 -18.57
CA MET A 79 0.70 -0.07 -18.06
C MET A 79 0.52 -0.28 -16.56
N SER A 80 0.56 -1.54 -16.12
CA SER A 80 0.57 -1.87 -14.69
C SER A 80 1.97 -1.67 -14.07
N TYR A 81 2.07 -1.46 -12.75
CA TYR A 81 3.37 -1.48 -12.05
C TYR A 81 4.07 -2.81 -12.20
N TYR A 82 3.31 -3.89 -12.31
CA TYR A 82 3.87 -5.19 -12.61
C TYR A 82 4.58 -5.20 -13.96
N ASP A 83 4.00 -4.57 -14.99
CA ASP A 83 4.63 -4.42 -16.31
C ASP A 83 5.87 -3.53 -16.22
N HIS A 84 5.78 -2.40 -15.51
CA HIS A 84 6.91 -1.50 -15.30
C HIS A 84 8.08 -2.18 -14.57
N LYS A 85 7.78 -2.95 -13.51
CA LYS A 85 8.78 -3.70 -12.73
C LYS A 85 9.42 -4.80 -13.56
N ARG A 86 8.67 -5.50 -14.42
CA ARG A 86 9.23 -6.51 -15.35
C ARG A 86 10.14 -5.89 -16.39
N GLN A 87 9.83 -4.70 -16.88
CA GLN A 87 10.66 -4.00 -17.87
C GLN A 87 12.00 -3.51 -17.31
N GLN A 88 12.10 -3.28 -15.99
CA GLN A 88 13.36 -2.84 -15.35
C GLN A 88 14.22 -3.98 -14.77
N LEU A 89 13.72 -5.21 -14.77
CA LEU A 89 14.45 -6.39 -14.27
C LEU A 89 15.00 -7.30 -15.39
N ASN A 90 14.87 -6.88 -16.65
CA ASN A 90 15.48 -7.54 -17.82
C ASN A 90 16.59 -6.68 -18.41
#